data_AF-A0A969H4P6-F1
#
_entry.id   AF-A0A969H4P6-F1
#
_cell.length_a   1.000
_cell.length_b   1.000
_cell.length_c   1.000
_cell.angle_alpha   90.00
_cell.angle_beta   90.00
_cell.angle_gamma   90.00
#
_symmetry.space_group_name_H-M   'P 1'
#
loop_
_entity.id
_entity.type
_entity.pdbx_description
1 polymer ?
#
loop_
_entity_poly.entity_id
_entity_poly.type
_entity_poly.pdbx_seq_one_letter_code
_entity_poly.pdbx_strand_id
1 'polypeptide(L)'
;MAGDQNKFQTAMIHAERFSDQGNWAEAIKAYRFALAEFPNNEAAIMGFGQANAAVGQTEIAWKSFQQVLKINPGNYQALGYIGEIQEQMGQVEAAAETYLRVGNVFAARHDFEAAIEVWLRAIELVPDKIDAHQKVAQALAQQGQPRLAARQYLAVAAVFQRRGDDAAALQHIQEAQTLLPKTRPWRRPCWPWNRIYPLTPTKSARLPRLIWATSRIMSASLGATTSLAKMIPLPLTVSWTRPKGWPADWSNLPSSGLWWNWPMLFLKMIIERCRPPSPASKSIC
;
A
#
# COMPACT_ATOMS: atom_id res chain seq x y z
N MET A 1 41.43 13.03 34.16
CA MET A 1 40.80 14.20 34.79
C MET A 1 39.31 13.92 34.82
N ALA A 2 38.73 13.71 35.99
CA ALA A 2 37.28 13.62 36.14
C ALA A 2 36.75 15.06 36.15
N GLY A 3 35.86 15.39 35.22
CA GLY A 3 35.23 16.71 35.16
C GLY A 3 34.46 17.04 36.44
N ASP A 4 34.25 18.33 36.67
CA ASP A 4 33.46 18.81 37.82
C ASP A 4 31.98 18.51 37.58
N GLN A 5 31.43 17.56 38.33
CA GLN A 5 30.04 17.12 38.20
C GLN A 5 29.04 18.25 38.46
N ASN A 6 29.34 19.19 39.37
CA ASN A 6 28.42 20.29 39.67
C ASN A 6 28.35 21.29 38.51
N LYS A 7 29.51 21.60 37.91
CA LYS A 7 29.57 22.45 36.71
C LYS A 7 28.85 21.79 35.54
N PHE A 8 29.05 20.49 35.33
CA PHE A 8 28.34 19.73 34.31
C PHE A 8 26.83 19.79 34.49
N GLN A 9 26.32 19.50 35.70
CA GLN A 9 24.87 19.50 35.96
C GLN A 9 24.27 20.89 35.77
N THR A 10 24.97 21.93 36.22
CA THR A 10 24.52 23.32 36.04
C THR A 10 24.49 23.69 34.55
N ALA A 11 25.53 23.32 33.79
CA ALA A 11 25.58 23.53 32.34
C ALA A 11 24.47 22.78 31.60
N MET A 12 24.16 21.53 32.00
CA MET A 12 23.06 20.74 31.42
C MET A 12 21.70 21.38 31.67
N ILE A 13 21.42 21.81 32.91
CA ILE A 13 20.15 22.49 33.25
C ILE A 13 20.00 23.79 32.45
N HIS A 14 21.06 24.58 32.31
CA HIS A 14 21.03 25.77 31.47
C HIS A 14 20.80 25.43 30.00
N ALA A 15 21.45 24.39 29.48
CA ALA A 15 21.31 23.96 28.10
C ALA A 15 19.89 23.49 27.79
N GLU A 16 19.30 22.64 28.63
CA GLU A 16 17.91 22.18 28.51
C GLU A 16 16.94 23.36 28.56
N ARG A 17 17.10 24.28 29.52
CA ARG A 17 16.26 25.47 29.62
C ARG A 17 16.34 26.35 28.37
N PHE A 18 17.52 26.52 27.78
CA PHE A 18 17.66 27.29 26.53
C PHE A 18 17.06 26.56 25.33
N SER A 19 17.19 25.23 25.27
CA SER A 19 16.55 24.38 24.27
C SER A 19 15.03 24.50 24.34
N ASP A 20 14.44 24.46 25.54
CA ASP A 20 12.99 24.62 25.76
C ASP A 20 12.48 26.01 25.33
N GLN A 21 13.32 27.03 25.48
CA GLN A 21 13.03 28.40 25.03
C GLN A 21 13.23 28.60 23.52
N GLY A 22 13.76 27.60 22.80
CA GLY A 22 14.14 27.72 21.39
C GLY A 22 15.37 28.60 21.14
N ASN A 23 16.11 28.97 22.20
CA ASN A 23 17.35 29.73 22.08
C ASN A 23 18.54 28.78 21.82
N TRP A 24 18.56 28.22 20.62
CA TRP A 24 19.52 27.18 20.23
C TRP A 24 20.98 27.64 20.30
N ALA A 25 21.27 28.91 20.04
CA ALA A 25 22.64 29.43 20.04
C ALA A 25 23.27 29.41 21.45
N GLU A 26 22.51 29.80 22.48
CA GLU A 26 22.96 29.73 23.87
C GLU A 26 22.95 28.28 24.39
N ALA A 27 21.98 27.46 23.96
CA ALA A 27 21.96 26.03 24.28
C ALA A 27 23.24 25.31 23.79
N ILE A 28 23.66 25.57 22.55
CA ILE A 28 24.91 25.03 21.97
C ILE A 28 26.12 25.40 22.84
N LYS A 29 26.22 26.64 23.32
CA LYS A 29 27.32 27.06 24.21
C LYS A 29 27.28 26.30 25.53
N ALA A 30 26.11 26.20 26.17
CA ALA A 30 25.93 25.48 27.42
C ALA A 30 26.26 23.97 27.28
N TYR A 31 25.82 23.32 26.20
CA TYR A 31 26.19 21.93 25.91
C TYR A 31 27.69 21.77 25.66
N ARG A 32 28.36 22.72 24.99
CA ARG A 32 29.83 22.67 24.84
C ARG A 32 30.56 22.74 26.17
N PHE A 33 30.08 23.55 27.12
CA PHE A 33 30.63 23.56 28.48
C PHE A 33 30.40 22.23 29.19
N ALA A 34 29.22 21.63 29.08
CA ALA A 34 28.94 20.32 29.63
C ALA A 34 29.86 19.23 29.03
N LEU A 35 30.06 19.24 27.71
CA LEU A 35 30.94 18.29 27.02
C LEU A 35 32.43 18.51 27.30
N ALA A 36 32.85 19.70 27.71
CA ALA A 36 34.22 19.95 28.14
C ALA A 36 34.54 19.24 29.47
N GLU A 37 33.56 19.15 30.37
CA GLU A 37 33.69 18.41 31.64
C GLU A 37 33.54 16.89 31.40
N PHE A 38 32.55 16.47 30.61
CA PHE A 38 32.30 15.06 30.30
C PHE A 38 32.10 14.83 28.79
N PRO A 39 33.18 14.52 28.04
CA PRO A 39 33.15 14.40 26.58
C PRO A 39 32.32 13.24 26.04
N ASN A 40 32.08 12.21 26.85
CA ASN A 40 31.39 10.97 26.47
C ASN A 40 30.00 10.84 27.12
N ASN A 41 29.43 11.93 27.63
CA ASN A 41 28.09 11.88 28.18
C ASN A 41 27.05 11.81 27.03
N GLU A 42 26.30 10.71 26.97
CA GLU A 42 25.32 10.44 25.90
C GLU A 42 24.28 11.56 25.77
N ALA A 43 23.69 12.00 26.90
CA ALA A 43 22.64 13.02 26.92
C ALA A 43 23.15 14.39 26.46
N ALA A 44 24.35 14.79 26.89
CA ALA A 44 24.96 16.05 26.47
C ALA A 44 25.30 16.07 24.97
N ILE A 45 25.84 14.96 24.43
CA ILE A 45 26.14 14.84 22.99
C ILE A 45 24.83 14.89 22.19
N MET A 46 23.80 14.20 22.69
CA MET A 46 22.48 14.16 22.07
C MET A 46 21.87 15.57 22.01
N GLY A 47 21.76 16.27 23.14
CA GLY A 47 21.26 17.64 23.20
C GLY A 47 22.06 18.62 22.35
N PHE A 48 23.39 18.48 22.31
CA PHE A 48 24.24 19.26 21.41
C PHE A 48 23.90 18.99 19.94
N GLY A 49 23.74 17.73 19.54
CA GLY A 49 23.35 17.36 18.17
C GLY A 49 21.99 17.94 17.78
N GLN A 50 21.00 17.84 18.67
CA GLN A 50 19.67 18.42 18.53
C GLN A 50 19.70 19.93 18.29
N ALA A 51 20.41 20.66 19.14
CA ALA A 51 20.52 22.11 19.03
C ALA A 51 21.22 22.53 17.73
N ASN A 52 22.25 21.80 17.29
CA ASN A 52 22.91 22.05 16.01
C ASN A 52 22.00 21.72 14.81
N ALA A 53 21.21 20.65 14.89
CA ALA A 53 20.22 20.32 13.85
C ALA A 53 19.17 21.43 13.72
N ALA A 54 18.68 21.98 14.83
CA ALA A 54 17.71 23.08 14.85
C ALA A 54 18.25 24.39 14.26
N VAL A 55 19.55 24.65 14.39
CA VAL A 55 20.23 25.80 13.77
C VAL A 55 20.56 25.57 12.28
N GLY A 56 20.37 24.35 11.78
CA GLY A 56 20.72 23.97 10.41
C GLY A 56 22.19 23.54 10.23
N GLN A 57 22.94 23.35 11.31
CA GLN A 57 24.31 22.82 11.28
C GLN A 57 24.29 21.28 11.19
N THR A 58 23.74 20.77 10.08
CA THR A 58 23.47 19.34 9.84
C THR A 58 24.72 18.47 9.92
N GLU A 59 25.87 18.93 9.42
CA GLU A 59 27.13 18.16 9.48
C GLU A 59 27.62 17.93 10.92
N ILE A 60 27.46 18.93 11.79
CA ILE A 60 27.87 18.82 13.19
C ILE A 60 26.89 17.91 13.93
N ALA A 61 25.59 18.12 13.71
CA ALA A 61 24.54 17.27 14.28
C ALA A 61 24.75 15.80 13.90
N TRP A 62 25.02 15.53 12.62
CA TRP A 62 25.32 14.19 12.11
C TRP A 62 26.47 13.52 12.88
N LYS A 63 27.60 14.20 13.03
CA LYS A 63 28.76 13.68 13.77
C LYS A 63 28.42 13.41 15.24
N SER A 64 27.65 14.30 15.87
CA SER A 64 27.19 14.12 17.25
C SER A 64 26.31 12.88 17.40
N PHE A 65 25.32 12.68 16.52
CA PHE A 65 24.46 11.49 16.57
C PHE A 65 25.25 10.21 16.28
N GLN A 66 26.20 10.23 15.35
CA GLN A 66 27.10 9.09 15.15
C GLN A 66 27.92 8.76 16.41
N GLN A 67 28.35 9.76 17.17
CA GLN A 67 29.03 9.54 18.44
C GLN A 67 28.10 8.92 19.49
N VAL A 68 26.84 9.36 19.57
CA VAL A 68 25.82 8.72 20.43
C VAL A 68 25.68 7.25 20.07
N LEU A 69 25.59 6.91 18.79
CA LEU A 69 25.46 5.51 18.35
C LEU A 69 26.69 4.64 18.63
N LYS A 70 27.88 5.24 18.73
CA LYS A 70 29.09 4.51 19.17
C LYS A 70 29.03 4.15 20.65
N ILE A 71 28.40 5.00 21.47
CA ILE A 71 28.21 4.76 22.91
C ILE A 71 27.05 3.78 23.12
N ASN A 72 25.92 4.06 22.47
CA ASN A 72 24.69 3.29 22.57
C ASN A 72 24.08 3.02 21.17
N PRO A 73 24.37 1.85 20.58
CA PRO A 73 23.85 1.49 19.26
C PRO A 73 22.32 1.38 19.17
N GLY A 74 21.64 1.26 20.32
CA GLY A 74 20.19 1.12 20.43
C GLY A 74 19.46 2.43 20.72
N ASN A 75 20.15 3.58 20.69
CA ASN A 75 19.50 4.87 20.89
C ASN A 75 18.62 5.22 19.67
N TYR A 76 17.32 4.98 19.80
CA TYR A 76 16.33 5.23 18.75
C TYR A 76 16.18 6.72 18.40
N GLN A 77 16.42 7.64 19.34
CA GLN A 77 16.32 9.08 19.09
C GLN A 77 17.45 9.52 18.14
N ALA A 78 18.69 9.13 18.44
CA ALA A 78 19.83 9.41 17.58
C ALA A 78 19.69 8.75 16.19
N LEU A 79 19.17 7.52 16.13
CA LEU A 79 18.84 6.88 14.86
C LEU A 79 17.76 7.65 14.09
N GLY A 80 16.72 8.14 14.76
CA GLY A 80 15.66 8.95 14.15
C GLY A 80 16.22 10.21 13.47
N TYR A 81 17.03 10.99 14.19
CA TYR A 81 17.66 12.19 13.62
C TYR A 81 18.62 11.86 12.47
N ILE A 82 19.34 10.74 12.53
CA ILE A 82 20.18 10.27 11.41
C ILE A 82 19.31 9.94 10.19
N GLY A 83 18.17 9.28 10.38
CA GLY A 83 17.21 9.00 9.31
C GLY A 83 16.71 10.28 8.65
N GLU A 84 16.31 11.28 9.46
CA GLU A 84 15.86 12.59 8.96
C GLU A 84 16.96 13.33 8.18
N ILE A 85 18.18 13.35 8.70
CA ILE A 85 19.31 13.97 8.01
C ILE A 85 19.63 13.21 6.71
N GLN A 86 19.53 11.88 6.68
CA GLN A 86 19.68 11.09 5.46
C GLN A 86 18.60 11.40 4.42
N GLU A 87 17.34 11.54 4.83
CA GLU A 87 16.25 11.98 3.96
C GLU A 87 16.58 13.35 3.35
N GLN A 88 17.04 14.31 4.16
CA GLN A 88 17.42 15.65 3.70
C GLN A 88 18.60 15.63 2.72
N MET A 89 19.55 14.71 2.91
CA MET A 89 20.67 14.51 1.99
C MET A 89 20.29 13.73 0.72
N GLY A 90 19.04 13.26 0.59
CA GLY A 90 18.58 12.45 -0.53
C GLY A 90 19.08 11.00 -0.52
N GLN A 91 19.61 10.51 0.60
CA GLN A 91 20.08 9.13 0.76
C GLN A 91 18.92 8.22 1.17
N VAL A 92 17.97 8.03 0.27
CA VAL A 92 16.67 7.39 0.54
C VAL A 92 16.83 5.94 1.01
N GLU A 93 17.73 5.17 0.40
CA GLU A 93 17.98 3.77 0.77
C GLU A 93 18.59 3.66 2.17
N ALA A 94 19.56 4.52 2.48
CA ALA A 94 20.20 4.53 3.80
C ALA A 94 19.23 5.01 4.89
N ALA A 95 18.38 6.00 4.58
CA ALA A 95 17.32 6.45 5.47
C ALA A 95 16.33 5.31 5.78
N ALA A 96 15.87 4.58 4.76
CA ALA A 96 14.96 3.45 4.94
C ALA A 96 15.58 2.34 5.83
N GLU A 97 16.88 2.06 5.70
CA GLU A 97 17.58 1.13 6.58
C GLU A 97 17.69 1.64 8.02
N THR A 98 17.92 2.94 8.21
CA THR A 98 17.93 3.56 9.54
C THR A 98 16.55 3.48 10.18
N TYR A 99 15.47 3.80 9.47
CA TYR A 99 14.11 3.67 9.98
C TYR A 99 13.75 2.22 10.31
N LEU A 100 14.20 1.25 9.51
CA LEU A 100 14.06 -0.16 9.86
C LEU A 100 14.68 -0.50 11.21
N ARG A 101 15.89 0.03 11.49
CA ARG A 101 16.57 -0.14 12.78
C ARG A 101 15.79 0.53 13.92
N VAL A 102 15.29 1.75 13.71
CA VAL A 102 14.46 2.45 14.71
C VAL A 102 13.23 1.63 15.05
N GLY A 103 12.48 1.15 14.05
CA GLY A 103 11.30 0.32 14.29
C GLY A 103 11.63 -1.01 14.97
N ASN A 104 12.80 -1.62 14.69
CA ASN A 104 13.25 -2.81 15.43
C ASN A 104 13.51 -2.52 16.91
N VAL A 105 14.02 -1.34 17.27
CA VAL A 105 14.19 -0.92 18.67
C VAL A 105 12.83 -0.75 19.36
N PHE A 106 11.84 -0.16 18.69
CA PHE A 106 10.48 -0.04 19.22
C PHE A 106 9.80 -1.41 19.38
N ALA A 107 9.92 -2.29 18.40
CA ALA A 107 9.40 -3.65 18.47
C ALA A 107 10.03 -4.46 19.61
N ALA A 108 11.33 -4.28 19.88
CA ALA A 108 12.00 -4.89 21.03
C ALA A 108 11.47 -4.39 22.38
N ARG A 109 10.88 -3.19 22.41
CA ARG A 109 10.17 -2.62 23.58
C ARG A 109 8.68 -2.99 23.63
N HIS A 110 8.22 -3.86 22.73
CA HIS A 110 6.81 -4.21 22.53
C HIS A 110 5.90 -3.04 22.15
N ASP A 111 6.47 -1.91 21.71
CA ASP A 111 5.73 -0.79 21.15
C ASP A 111 5.54 -1.01 19.65
N PHE A 112 4.58 -1.87 19.32
CA PHE A 112 4.29 -2.24 17.94
C PHE A 112 3.63 -1.13 17.14
N GLU A 113 2.92 -0.20 17.81
CA GLU A 113 2.27 0.93 17.15
C GLU A 113 3.32 1.89 16.58
N ALA A 114 4.24 2.37 17.44
CA ALA A 114 5.35 3.21 16.99
C ALA A 114 6.26 2.49 15.98
N ALA A 115 6.50 1.18 16.16
CA ALA A 115 7.29 0.40 15.22
C ALA A 115 6.67 0.36 13.82
N ILE A 116 5.35 0.17 13.73
CA ILE A 116 4.63 0.14 12.46
C ILE A 116 4.72 1.49 11.76
N GLU A 117 4.51 2.60 12.45
CA GLU A 117 4.61 3.95 11.86
C GLU A 117 5.98 4.18 11.23
N VAL A 118 7.05 3.84 11.95
CA VAL A 118 8.41 4.03 11.47
C VAL A 118 8.74 3.10 10.29
N TRP A 119 8.29 1.85 10.32
CA TRP A 119 8.48 0.95 9.19
C TRP A 119 7.65 1.35 7.96
N LEU A 120 6.45 1.91 8.17
CA LEU A 120 5.66 2.49 7.09
C LEU A 120 6.40 3.67 6.45
N ARG A 121 7.07 4.52 7.24
CA ARG A 121 7.93 5.56 6.69
C ARG A 121 9.04 4.99 5.81
N ALA A 122 9.68 3.89 6.22
CA ALA A 122 10.67 3.20 5.38
C ALA A 122 10.09 2.69 4.05
N ILE A 123 8.82 2.24 4.04
CA ILE A 123 8.10 1.80 2.83
C ILE A 123 7.74 2.99 1.94
N GLU A 124 7.36 4.13 2.52
CA GLU A 124 7.10 5.36 1.75
C GLU A 124 8.35 5.83 0.99
N LEU A 125 9.51 5.74 1.63
CA LEU A 125 10.79 6.05 1.03
C LEU A 125 11.18 5.03 -0.05
N VAL A 126 11.11 3.74 0.29
CA VAL A 126 11.47 2.63 -0.61
C VAL A 126 10.33 1.62 -0.67
N PRO A 127 9.42 1.73 -1.66
CA PRO A 127 8.26 0.84 -1.77
C PRO A 127 8.59 -0.64 -1.99
N ASP A 128 9.80 -0.93 -2.50
CA ASP A 128 10.24 -2.30 -2.78
C ASP A 128 11.07 -2.90 -1.64
N LYS A 129 11.12 -2.25 -0.46
CA LYS A 129 11.89 -2.74 0.70
C LYS A 129 11.14 -3.88 1.39
N ILE A 130 11.46 -5.10 0.99
CA ILE A 130 10.85 -6.35 1.47
C ILE A 130 10.90 -6.45 3.00
N ASP A 131 12.05 -6.16 3.61
CA ASP A 131 12.23 -6.27 5.07
C ASP A 131 11.19 -5.44 5.84
N ALA A 132 10.88 -4.23 5.37
CA ALA A 132 9.92 -3.33 6.02
C ALA A 132 8.50 -3.88 5.94
N HIS A 133 8.09 -4.35 4.75
CA HIS A 133 6.78 -4.98 4.59
C HIS A 133 6.63 -6.22 5.46
N GLN A 134 7.66 -7.07 5.55
CA GLN A 134 7.63 -8.27 6.40
C GLN A 134 7.51 -7.91 7.89
N LYS A 135 8.28 -6.93 8.37
CA LYS A 135 8.20 -6.46 9.76
C LYS A 135 6.83 -5.90 10.12
N VAL A 136 6.26 -5.07 9.25
CA VAL A 136 4.90 -4.54 9.43
C VAL A 136 3.87 -5.68 9.40
N ALA A 137 3.98 -6.63 8.49
CA ALA A 137 3.06 -7.76 8.39
C ALA A 137 3.08 -8.62 9.67
N GLN A 138 4.26 -8.89 10.22
CA GLN A 138 4.43 -9.64 11.47
C GLN A 138 3.82 -8.89 12.66
N ALA A 139 4.08 -7.60 12.80
CA ALA A 139 3.51 -6.80 13.88
C ALA A 139 1.98 -6.70 13.79
N LEU A 140 1.42 -6.50 12.60
CA LEU A 140 -0.03 -6.48 12.37
C LEU A 140 -0.69 -7.83 12.66
N ALA A 141 -0.03 -8.93 12.36
CA ALA A 141 -0.51 -10.26 12.70
C ALA A 141 -0.58 -10.45 14.22
N GLN A 142 0.43 -9.98 14.96
CA GLN A 142 0.45 -10.02 16.43
C GLN A 142 -0.63 -9.12 17.06
N GLN A 143 -0.93 -7.98 16.45
CA GLN A 143 -2.02 -7.09 16.86
C GLN A 143 -3.42 -7.62 16.52
N GLY A 144 -3.54 -8.82 15.92
CA GLY A 144 -4.84 -9.40 15.56
C GLY A 144 -5.50 -8.74 14.35
N GLN A 145 -4.71 -8.12 13.46
CA GLN A 145 -5.17 -7.49 12.22
C GLN A 145 -4.75 -8.31 10.97
N PRO A 146 -5.22 -9.57 10.83
CA PRO A 146 -4.72 -10.49 9.81
C PRO A 146 -4.99 -10.03 8.38
N ARG A 147 -6.05 -9.23 8.15
CA ARG A 147 -6.36 -8.69 6.82
C ARG A 147 -5.31 -7.68 6.34
N LEU A 148 -4.85 -6.81 7.24
CA LEU A 148 -3.81 -5.84 6.90
C LEU A 148 -2.46 -6.54 6.77
N ALA A 149 -2.15 -7.49 7.64
CA ALA A 149 -0.96 -8.33 7.52
C ALA A 149 -0.89 -9.07 6.18
N ALA A 150 -1.99 -9.71 5.76
CA ALA A 150 -2.09 -10.39 4.47
C ALA A 150 -1.84 -9.43 3.29
N ARG A 151 -2.34 -8.19 3.36
CA ARG A 151 -2.08 -7.18 2.31
C ARG A 151 -0.59 -6.86 2.18
N GLN A 152 0.14 -6.78 3.29
CA GLN A 152 1.59 -6.53 3.27
C GLN A 152 2.37 -7.71 2.69
N TYR A 153 2.01 -8.95 3.05
CA TYR A 153 2.61 -10.14 2.42
C TYR A 153 2.35 -10.22 0.91
N LEU A 154 1.16 -9.81 0.45
CA LEU A 154 0.86 -9.72 -0.98
C LEU A 154 1.70 -8.64 -1.68
N ALA A 155 2.00 -7.53 -1.01
CA ALA A 155 2.91 -6.51 -1.55
C ALA A 155 4.33 -7.08 -1.73
N VAL A 156 4.84 -7.83 -0.75
CA VAL A 156 6.13 -8.54 -0.85
C VAL A 156 6.11 -9.54 -2.01
N ALA A 157 5.06 -10.34 -2.13
CA ALA A 157 4.93 -11.30 -3.23
C ALA A 157 4.96 -10.61 -4.61
N ALA A 158 4.32 -9.44 -4.75
CA ALA A 158 4.38 -8.66 -5.97
C ALA A 158 5.80 -8.15 -6.29
N VAL A 159 6.60 -7.81 -5.27
CA VAL A 159 8.02 -7.43 -5.46
C VAL A 159 8.82 -8.62 -5.98
N PHE A 160 8.67 -9.82 -5.39
CA PHE A 160 9.37 -11.03 -5.86
C PHE A 160 8.94 -11.46 -7.26
N GLN A 161 7.65 -11.35 -7.58
CA GLN A 161 7.15 -11.64 -8.93
C GLN A 161 7.78 -10.72 -9.98
N ARG A 162 7.95 -9.42 -9.67
CA ARG A 162 8.67 -8.49 -10.57
C ARG A 162 10.15 -8.86 -10.75
N ARG A 163 10.77 -9.49 -9.74
CA ARG A 163 12.16 -9.98 -9.79
C ARG A 163 12.31 -11.33 -10.51
N GLY A 164 11.20 -12.05 -10.75
CA GLY A 164 11.20 -13.38 -11.36
C GLY A 164 11.31 -14.53 -10.35
N ASP A 165 11.26 -14.24 -9.05
CA ASP A 165 11.39 -15.23 -7.98
C ASP A 165 10.00 -15.79 -7.59
N ASP A 166 9.38 -16.54 -8.50
CA ASP A 166 8.02 -17.06 -8.31
C ASP A 166 7.89 -17.97 -7.08
N ALA A 167 8.95 -18.70 -6.72
CA ALA A 167 8.97 -19.55 -5.53
C ALA A 167 8.81 -18.74 -4.24
N ALA A 168 9.55 -17.63 -4.09
CA ALA A 168 9.45 -16.74 -2.94
C ALA A 168 8.11 -15.99 -2.93
N ALA A 169 7.62 -15.58 -4.10
CA ALA A 169 6.29 -14.97 -4.22
C ALA A 169 5.18 -15.92 -3.74
N LEU A 170 5.23 -17.20 -4.12
CA LEU A 170 4.27 -18.21 -3.68
C LEU A 170 4.30 -18.44 -2.17
N GLN A 171 5.46 -18.42 -1.53
CA GLN A 171 5.58 -18.55 -0.08
C GLN A 171 4.81 -17.44 0.65
N HIS A 172 5.02 -16.18 0.27
CA HIS A 172 4.32 -15.05 0.89
C HIS A 172 2.82 -15.01 0.57
N ILE A 173 2.40 -15.50 -0.60
CA ILE A 173 0.98 -15.69 -0.91
C ILE A 173 0.35 -16.75 0.02
N GLN A 174 1.06 -17.85 0.28
CA GLN A 174 0.59 -18.88 1.20
C GLN A 174 0.49 -18.35 2.63
N GLU A 175 1.47 -17.58 3.10
CA GLU A 175 1.43 -16.89 4.40
C GLU A 175 0.23 -15.94 4.50
N ALA A 176 -0.06 -15.17 3.44
CA ALA A 176 -1.24 -14.32 3.42
C ALA A 176 -2.55 -15.14 3.52
N GLN A 177 -2.61 -16.32 2.90
CA GLN A 177 -3.78 -17.20 2.94
C GLN A 177 -3.99 -17.87 4.31
N THR A 178 -2.92 -18.18 5.06
CA THR A 178 -3.05 -18.78 6.39
C THR A 178 -3.57 -17.79 7.42
N LEU A 179 -3.19 -16.52 7.30
CA LEU A 179 -3.64 -15.44 8.18
C LEU A 179 -5.10 -15.07 7.96
N LEU A 180 -5.56 -15.10 6.71
CA LEU A 180 -6.95 -14.87 6.42
C LEU A 180 -7.76 -16.07 6.93
N PRO A 181 -8.76 -15.87 7.81
CA PRO A 181 -9.67 -16.95 8.13
C PRO A 181 -10.23 -17.45 6.80
N LYS A 182 -10.30 -18.78 6.64
CA LYS A 182 -11.02 -19.42 5.53
C LYS A 182 -12.46 -18.91 5.56
N THR A 183 -12.67 -17.74 4.98
CA THR A 183 -13.99 -17.25 4.64
C THR A 183 -14.60 -18.39 3.85
N ARG A 184 -15.81 -18.80 4.26
CA ARG A 184 -16.56 -19.88 3.61
C ARG A 184 -16.30 -19.75 2.11
N PRO A 185 -15.79 -20.82 1.44
CA PRO A 185 -15.34 -20.75 0.05
C PRO A 185 -16.41 -20.01 -0.67
N TRP A 186 -16.10 -18.83 -1.23
CA TRP A 186 -17.03 -17.89 -1.89
C TRP A 186 -18.34 -18.61 -2.07
N ARG A 187 -19.31 -18.49 -1.12
CA ARG A 187 -20.57 -19.24 -1.24
C ARG A 187 -20.99 -18.91 -2.65
N ARG A 188 -20.93 -19.89 -3.56
CA ARG A 188 -21.16 -19.62 -4.98
C ARG A 188 -22.41 -18.77 -4.97
N PRO A 189 -22.41 -17.53 -5.49
CA PRO A 189 -23.66 -16.83 -5.66
C PRO A 189 -24.57 -17.88 -6.31
N CYS A 190 -25.76 -18.13 -5.78
CA CYS A 190 -26.65 -19.20 -6.25
C CYS A 190 -27.09 -19.02 -7.72
N TRP A 191 -26.41 -18.17 -8.46
CA TRP A 191 -26.46 -17.96 -9.88
C TRP A 191 -25.60 -19.03 -10.58
N PRO A 192 -26.18 -19.85 -11.46
CA PRO A 192 -25.42 -20.74 -12.33
C PRO A 192 -24.47 -19.91 -13.19
N TRP A 193 -23.17 -20.13 -13.03
CA TRP A 193 -22.06 -19.52 -13.78
C TRP A 193 -22.00 -20.00 -15.25
N ASN A 194 -23.15 -20.13 -15.92
CA ASN A 194 -23.23 -20.65 -17.29
C ASN A 194 -23.87 -19.65 -18.27
N ARG A 195 -23.83 -18.35 -17.98
CA ARG A 195 -24.40 -17.33 -18.89
C ARG A 195 -23.43 -16.30 -19.45
N ILE A 196 -22.14 -16.35 -19.09
CA ILE A 196 -21.16 -15.42 -19.64
C ILE A 196 -19.83 -16.17 -19.82
N TYR A 197 -19.46 -16.41 -21.08
CA TYR A 197 -18.25 -17.08 -21.62
C TYR A 197 -18.25 -18.61 -21.74
N PRO A 198 -18.30 -19.18 -22.97
CA PRO A 198 -17.97 -20.57 -23.21
C PRO A 198 -16.44 -20.69 -23.34
N LEU A 199 -15.78 -21.20 -22.31
CA LEU A 199 -14.44 -21.77 -22.45
C LEU A 199 -14.57 -23.28 -22.19
N THR A 200 -14.87 -24.02 -23.24
CA THR A 200 -14.73 -25.49 -23.24
C THR A 200 -13.26 -25.83 -23.18
N PRO A 201 -12.82 -26.72 -22.27
CA PRO A 201 -12.62 -28.10 -22.70
C PRO A 201 -12.96 -29.09 -21.55
N THR A 202 -13.70 -30.17 -21.75
CA THR A 202 -13.16 -31.46 -22.22
C THR A 202 -14.23 -32.53 -22.07
N LYS A 203 -14.20 -33.49 -23.02
CA LYS A 203 -14.45 -34.93 -22.92
C LYS A 203 -15.69 -35.50 -22.21
N SER A 204 -16.28 -36.44 -22.96
CA SER A 204 -17.07 -37.62 -22.56
C SER A 204 -18.45 -37.40 -21.97
N ALA A 205 -19.44 -37.25 -22.86
CA ALA A 205 -20.75 -37.87 -22.67
C ALA A 205 -21.38 -38.17 -24.04
N ARG A 206 -22.02 -39.32 -24.12
CA ARG A 206 -22.45 -40.02 -25.33
C ARG A 206 -23.49 -39.22 -26.13
N LEU A 207 -23.37 -39.32 -27.46
CA LEU A 207 -24.41 -38.99 -28.45
C LEU A 207 -25.74 -39.71 -28.15
N PRO A 208 -26.85 -39.18 -28.70
CA PRO A 208 -27.61 -39.99 -29.63
C PRO A 208 -27.65 -39.41 -31.05
N ARG A 209 -27.55 -40.37 -31.96
CA ARG A 209 -27.60 -40.35 -33.43
C ARG A 209 -28.65 -39.40 -34.02
N LEU A 210 -28.25 -38.72 -35.10
CA LEU A 210 -28.99 -38.29 -36.30
C LEU A 210 -28.13 -37.16 -36.89
N ILE A 211 -27.22 -37.39 -37.83
CA ILE A 211 -27.48 -37.46 -39.26
C ILE A 211 -26.24 -38.10 -39.92
N TRP A 212 -26.45 -39.19 -40.64
CA TRP A 212 -25.55 -39.65 -41.71
C TRP A 212 -26.20 -39.25 -43.02
N ALA A 213 -25.53 -38.42 -43.81
CA ALA A 213 -25.65 -38.27 -45.28
C ALA A 213 -25.19 -36.86 -45.67
N THR A 214 -24.24 -36.59 -46.55
CA THR A 214 -23.29 -37.39 -47.33
C THR A 214 -22.21 -36.38 -47.72
N SER A 215 -20.99 -36.52 -47.21
CA SER A 215 -19.84 -35.79 -47.71
C SER A 215 -18.91 -36.77 -48.42
N ARG A 216 -19.08 -36.87 -49.74
CA ARG A 216 -18.06 -37.31 -50.73
C ARG A 216 -18.74 -37.26 -52.09
N ILE A 217 -18.34 -36.40 -53.02
CA ILE A 217 -17.26 -36.68 -53.99
C ILE A 217 -17.06 -35.44 -54.91
N MET A 218 -15.80 -35.24 -55.36
CA MET A 218 -15.31 -34.45 -56.51
C MET A 218 -15.40 -32.91 -56.42
N SER A 219 -14.31 -32.14 -56.33
CA SER A 219 -13.18 -31.93 -57.25
C SER A 219 -13.50 -31.15 -58.54
N ALA A 220 -12.75 -30.05 -58.73
CA ALA A 220 -12.42 -29.33 -59.97
C ALA A 220 -13.47 -28.37 -60.56
N SER A 221 -13.14 -27.07 -60.64
CA SER A 221 -12.42 -26.49 -61.79
C SER A 221 -12.38 -24.94 -61.76
N LEU A 222 -11.23 -24.39 -62.20
CA LEU A 222 -11.01 -23.12 -62.92
C LEU A 222 -11.54 -21.81 -62.28
N GLY A 223 -10.74 -20.79 -61.95
CA GLY A 223 -9.65 -20.19 -62.71
C GLY A 223 -10.12 -18.82 -63.24
N ALA A 224 -9.60 -17.70 -62.72
CA ALA A 224 -9.46 -16.43 -63.43
C ALA A 224 -8.84 -15.34 -62.55
N THR A 225 -7.97 -14.56 -63.18
CA THR A 225 -7.10 -13.51 -62.68
C THR A 225 -7.74 -12.11 -62.76
N THR A 226 -7.05 -11.16 -62.13
CA THR A 226 -6.90 -9.73 -62.50
C THR A 226 -8.00 -8.68 -62.16
N SER A 227 -7.57 -7.72 -61.32
CA SER A 227 -7.62 -6.26 -61.51
C SER A 227 -8.80 -5.43 -60.99
N LEU A 228 -8.45 -4.52 -60.06
CA LEU A 228 -8.88 -3.11 -59.88
C LEU A 228 -10.31 -2.69 -60.29
N ALA A 229 -11.09 -2.21 -59.31
CA ALA A 229 -11.80 -0.93 -59.40
C ALA A 229 -12.55 -0.53 -58.11
N LYS A 230 -12.18 0.66 -57.59
CA LYS A 230 -13.04 1.79 -57.16
C LYS A 230 -14.23 1.55 -56.19
N MET A 231 -14.01 2.09 -54.97
CA MET A 231 -14.84 3.07 -54.24
C MET A 231 -16.37 3.05 -54.44
N ILE A 232 -17.10 2.69 -53.38
CA ILE A 232 -18.38 3.30 -52.99
C ILE A 232 -18.45 3.33 -51.45
N PRO A 233 -18.55 4.50 -50.77
CA PRO A 233 -18.82 4.54 -49.34
C PRO A 233 -20.34 4.49 -49.10
N LEU A 234 -20.82 3.43 -48.44
CA LEU A 234 -22.18 3.34 -47.91
C LEU A 234 -22.25 4.04 -46.54
N PRO A 235 -23.24 4.92 -46.29
CA PRO A 235 -23.43 5.50 -44.96
C PRO A 235 -24.03 4.45 -44.01
N LEU A 236 -23.29 4.12 -42.94
CA LEU A 236 -23.81 3.35 -41.82
C LEU A 236 -24.79 4.22 -41.02
N THR A 237 -26.06 4.25 -41.43
CA THR A 237 -27.15 4.66 -40.53
C THR A 237 -27.48 3.49 -39.62
N VAL A 238 -26.99 3.54 -38.38
CA VAL A 238 -27.40 2.61 -37.32
C VAL A 238 -28.83 2.94 -36.91
N SER A 239 -29.81 2.25 -37.49
CA SER A 239 -31.19 2.28 -37.02
C SER A 239 -31.31 1.43 -35.76
N TRP A 240 -31.49 2.06 -34.60
CA TRP A 240 -31.81 1.35 -33.37
C TRP A 240 -33.26 0.85 -33.42
N THR A 241 -33.46 -0.45 -33.54
CA THR A 241 -34.77 -1.07 -33.32
C THR A 241 -35.09 -1.10 -31.82
N ARG A 242 -36.18 -0.43 -31.45
CA ARG A 242 -36.70 -0.29 -30.08
C ARG A 242 -37.07 -1.67 -29.48
N PRO A 243 -36.61 -2.04 -28.27
CA PRO A 243 -37.09 -3.24 -27.59
C PRO A 243 -38.56 -3.10 -27.19
N LYS A 244 -39.36 -4.17 -27.36
CA LYS A 244 -40.78 -4.20 -26.95
C LYS A 244 -40.91 -3.98 -25.44
N GLY A 245 -41.71 -2.98 -25.04
CA GLY A 245 -42.07 -2.71 -23.63
C GLY A 245 -41.84 -1.28 -23.13
N TRP A 246 -41.38 -0.35 -23.97
CA TRP A 246 -41.21 1.06 -23.59
C TRP A 246 -42.43 1.93 -23.97
N PRO A 247 -42.86 2.88 -23.11
CA PRO A 247 -43.98 3.77 -23.40
C PRO A 247 -43.68 4.76 -24.53
N ALA A 248 -44.74 5.18 -25.24
CA ALA A 248 -44.65 5.74 -26.58
C ALA A 248 -44.35 7.25 -26.70
N ASP A 249 -44.66 8.08 -25.71
CA ASP A 249 -44.68 9.55 -25.91
C ASP A 249 -43.75 10.33 -24.98
N TRP A 250 -42.94 11.21 -25.58
CA TRP A 250 -42.01 12.15 -24.90
C TRP A 250 -42.35 13.62 -25.20
N SER A 251 -43.63 13.93 -25.43
CA SER A 251 -44.08 15.28 -25.82
C SER A 251 -44.37 16.23 -24.65
N ASN A 252 -44.22 15.79 -23.39
CA ASN A 252 -44.39 16.65 -22.22
C ASN A 252 -43.22 16.49 -21.25
N LEU A 253 -42.14 17.24 -21.49
CA LEU A 253 -41.12 17.53 -20.48
C LEU A 253 -40.99 19.05 -20.34
N PRO A 254 -40.99 19.60 -19.10
CA PRO A 254 -40.89 21.04 -18.91
C PRO A 254 -39.51 21.55 -19.30
N SER A 255 -39.49 22.59 -20.11
CA SER A 255 -38.31 23.35 -20.52
C SER A 255 -37.81 24.23 -19.36
N SER A 256 -37.04 23.66 -18.43
CA SER A 256 -36.25 24.47 -17.50
C SER A 256 -35.10 23.68 -16.85
N GLY A 257 -33.88 24.00 -17.28
CA GLY A 257 -32.68 24.09 -16.41
C GLY A 257 -32.06 22.80 -15.85
N LEU A 258 -30.74 22.67 -16.05
CA LEU A 258 -29.79 21.77 -15.37
C LEU A 258 -29.65 20.34 -15.90
N TRP A 259 -28.98 20.23 -17.05
CA TRP A 259 -28.44 18.97 -17.60
C TRP A 259 -27.03 18.65 -17.07
N TRP A 260 -26.87 18.27 -15.80
CA TRP A 260 -25.62 17.65 -15.31
C TRP A 260 -25.89 16.78 -14.08
N ASN A 261 -26.64 15.67 -14.20
CA ASN A 261 -26.55 14.58 -13.20
C ASN A 261 -27.16 13.22 -13.63
N TRP A 262 -26.90 12.75 -14.84
CA TRP A 262 -27.39 11.45 -15.33
C TRP A 262 -26.62 10.17 -14.90
N PRO A 263 -25.55 10.17 -14.08
CA PRO A 263 -25.04 8.91 -13.50
C PRO A 263 -25.64 8.56 -12.12
N MET A 264 -26.14 9.54 -11.34
CA MET A 264 -26.55 9.29 -9.95
C MET A 264 -27.96 8.67 -9.82
N LEU A 265 -28.89 8.99 -10.72
CA LEU A 265 -30.23 8.37 -10.71
C LEU A 265 -30.18 6.90 -11.14
N PHE A 266 -29.23 6.53 -12.00
CA PHE A 266 -28.96 5.13 -12.36
C PHE A 266 -28.33 4.35 -11.20
N LEU A 267 -27.48 4.99 -10.39
CA LEU A 267 -26.88 4.37 -9.20
C LEU A 267 -27.91 4.19 -8.06
N LYS A 268 -28.82 5.14 -7.87
CA LYS A 268 -29.85 5.08 -6.82
C LYS A 268 -30.86 3.94 -7.05
N MET A 269 -31.22 3.67 -8.31
CA MET A 269 -32.10 2.55 -8.68
C MET A 269 -31.44 1.17 -8.56
N ILE A 270 -30.11 1.09 -8.67
CA ILE A 270 -29.34 -0.15 -8.46
C ILE A 270 -29.16 -0.43 -6.95
N ILE A 271 -28.99 0.62 -6.13
CA ILE A 271 -28.84 0.49 -4.67
C ILE A 271 -30.15 0.09 -3.98
N GLU A 272 -31.31 0.56 -4.45
CA GLU A 272 -32.62 0.20 -3.85
C GLU A 272 -33.10 -1.22 -4.18
N ARG A 273 -32.51 -1.90 -5.16
CA ARG A 273 -32.82 -3.31 -5.48
C ARG A 273 -31.92 -4.33 -4.78
N CYS A 274 -30.98 -3.88 -3.94
CA CYS A 274 -30.04 -4.69 -3.18
C CYS A 274 -30.15 -4.51 -1.65
N ARG A 275 -31.35 -4.22 -1.12
CA ARG A 275 -31.62 -4.34 0.32
C ARG A 275 -32.19 -5.75 0.62
N PRO A 276 -31.55 -6.59 1.46
CA PRO A 276 -32.20 -7.81 1.94
C PRO A 276 -33.42 -7.41 2.79
N PRO A 277 -34.53 -8.16 2.75
CA PRO A 277 -35.64 -7.91 3.66
C PRO A 277 -35.17 -8.15 5.11
N SER A 278 -35.52 -7.22 6.01
CA SER A 278 -35.30 -7.35 7.45
C SER A 278 -36.00 -8.60 8.01
N PRO A 279 -35.43 -9.30 9.01
CA PRO A 279 -36.13 -10.39 9.65
C PRO A 279 -37.18 -9.79 10.61
N ALA A 280 -38.42 -9.66 10.16
CA ALA A 280 -39.56 -9.37 11.01
C ALA A 280 -40.61 -10.48 10.84
N SER A 281 -40.76 -11.24 11.93
CA SER A 281 -41.95 -11.95 12.40
C SER A 281 -42.71 -12.92 11.48
N LYS A 282 -42.66 -14.20 11.87
CA LYS A 282 -43.79 -15.17 12.02
C LYS A 282 -43.16 -16.55 12.24
N SER A 283 -43.01 -17.08 13.46
CA SER A 283 -44.03 -17.65 14.36
C SER A 283 -45.01 -18.63 13.68
N ILE A 284 -44.80 -19.92 14.01
CA ILE A 284 -45.80 -20.98 14.25
C ILE A 284 -46.18 -21.90 13.06
N CYS A 285 -46.11 -23.21 13.40
CA CYS A 285 -46.49 -24.46 12.74
C CYS A 285 -45.56 -25.03 11.67
#